data_AF-A0A0Q6QVT1-F1
#
_entry.id   AF-A0A0Q6QVT1-F1
#
_cell.length_a   1.000
_cell.length_b   1.000
_cell.length_c   1.000
_cell.angle_alpha   90.00
_cell.angle_beta   90.00
_cell.angle_gamma   90.00
#
_symmetry.space_group_name_H-M   'P 1'
#
loop_
_entity.id
_entity.type
_entity.pdbx_description
1 polymer ?
#
loop_
_entity_poly.entity_id
_entity_poly.type
_entity_poly.pdbx_seq_one_letter_code
_entity_poly.pdbx_strand_id
1 'polypeptide(L)' 'MTADVHDIADQRPHLTVVASDAIHVLPCDLVRSVITGDKPSAILTEPVVRRIIEEWLQQVTE' A
#
# COMPACT_ATOMS: atom_id res chain seq x y z
N MET A 1 -9.52 4.00 -21.13
CA MET A 1 -9.41 3.17 -19.92
C MET A 1 -10.22 3.84 -18.83
N THR A 2 -11.38 3.29 -18.50
CA THR A 2 -12.15 3.68 -17.31
C THR A 2 -11.52 2.96 -16.12
N ALA A 3 -11.01 3.71 -15.14
CA ALA A 3 -10.55 3.12 -13.90
C ALA A 3 -11.78 2.71 -13.09
N ASP A 4 -11.91 1.43 -12.76
CA ASP A 4 -12.99 0.96 -11.90
C ASP A 4 -12.71 1.40 -10.47
N VAL A 5 -13.45 2.41 -10.02
CA VAL A 5 -13.42 2.91 -8.64
C VAL A 5 -14.19 1.93 -7.77
N HIS A 6 -13.48 1.26 -6.86
CA HIS A 6 -14.06 0.36 -5.87
C HIS A 6 -14.08 1.05 -4.51
N ASP A 7 -15.14 0.84 -3.73
CA ASP A 7 -15.16 1.27 -2.33
C ASP A 7 -14.18 0.42 -1.51
N ILE A 8 -13.33 1.07 -0.73
CA ILE A 8 -12.36 0.39 0.12
C ILE A 8 -13.02 -0.41 1.26
N ALA A 9 -14.25 -0.05 1.64
CA ALA A 9 -15.06 -0.79 2.61
C ALA A 9 -15.37 -2.21 2.13
N ASP A 10 -15.38 -2.44 0.81
CA ASP A 10 -15.61 -3.75 0.19
C ASP A 10 -14.32 -4.59 0.14
N GLN A 11 -13.15 -3.99 0.37
CA GLN A 11 -11.84 -4.64 0.30
C GLN A 11 -11.24 -4.91 1.69
N ARG A 12 -12.03 -5.47 2.60
CA ARG A 12 -11.57 -5.87 3.94
C ARG A 12 -10.83 -7.21 3.86
N PRO A 13 -9.76 -7.40 4.66
CA PRO A 13 -9.22 -6.49 5.67
C PRO A 13 -8.34 -5.37 5.07
N HIS A 14 -8.26 -4.23 5.76
CA HIS A 14 -7.44 -3.09 5.36
C HIS A 14 -6.44 -2.70 6.46
N LEU A 15 -5.29 -2.17 6.03
CA LEU A 15 -4.27 -1.54 6.86
C LEU A 15 -4.55 -0.03 6.93
N THR A 16 -4.61 0.51 8.14
CA THR A 16 -4.63 1.98 8.34
C THR A 16 -3.22 2.42 8.71
N VAL A 17 -2.69 3.38 7.96
CA VAL A 17 -1.38 3.96 8.18
C VAL A 17 -1.55 5.45 8.47
N VAL A 18 -1.04 5.89 9.61
CA VAL A 18 -1.02 7.31 9.97
C VAL A 18 0.35 7.86 9.59
N ALA A 19 0.38 8.72 8.57
CA ALA A 19 1.57 9.44 8.14
C ALA A 19 1.51 10.90 8.60
N SER A 20 2.59 11.66 8.39
CA SER A 20 2.68 13.07 8.79
C SER A 20 1.76 13.99 7.99
N ASP A 21 1.36 13.59 6.79
CA ASP A 21 0.53 14.34 5.85
C ASP A 21 -0.93 13.87 5.85
N ALA A 22 -1.17 12.56 6.02
CA ALA A 22 -2.52 12.00 5.96
C ALA A 22 -2.66 10.65 6.70
N ILE A 23 -3.91 10.24 6.86
CA ILE A 23 -4.26 8.86 7.20
C ILE A 23 -4.56 8.12 5.89
N HIS A 24 -3.78 7.08 5.60
CA HIS A 24 -3.95 6.21 4.44
C HIS A 24 -4.62 4.90 4.83
N VAL A 25 -5.57 4.44 4.02
CA VAL A 25 -6.19 3.11 4.17
C VAL A 25 -5.86 2.29 2.93
N LEU A 26 -5.31 1.10 3.15
CA LEU A 26 -4.83 0.23 2.08
C LEU A 26 -5.43 -1.17 2.21
N PRO A 27 -5.98 -1.74 1.13
CA PRO A 27 -6.41 -3.14 1.12
C PRO A 27 -5.23 -4.07 1.40
N CYS A 28 -5.39 -5.02 2.33
CA CYS A 28 -4.33 -6.00 2.60
C CYS A 28 -4.01 -6.85 1.37
N ASP A 29 -4.99 -7.13 0.52
CA ASP A 29 -4.76 -7.91 -0.70
C ASP A 29 -3.93 -7.16 -1.73
N LEU A 30 -4.05 -5.83 -1.82
CA LEU A 30 -3.14 -5.03 -2.64
C LEU A 30 -1.69 -5.19 -2.18
N VAL A 31 -1.46 -5.09 -0.87
CA VAL A 31 -0.14 -5.25 -0.27
C VAL A 31 0.40 -6.66 -0.55
N ARG A 32 -0.42 -7.69 -0.35
CA ARG A 32 -0.05 -9.09 -0.63
C ARG A 32 0.28 -9.30 -2.10
N SER A 33 -0.57 -8.87 -3.03
CA SER A 33 -0.35 -9.03 -4.48
C SER A 33 0.90 -8.32 -4.98
N VAL A 34 1.30 -7.23 -4.33
CA VAL A 34 2.58 -6.58 -4.63
C VAL A 34 3.75 -7.40 -4.10
N ILE A 35 3.68 -7.88 -2.85
CA ILE A 35 4.72 -8.71 -2.25
C ILE A 35 4.92 -10.01 -3.03
N THR A 36 3.83 -10.67 -3.45
CA THR A 36 3.88 -11.92 -4.21
C THR A 36 4.28 -11.72 -5.67
N GLY A 37 4.30 -10.47 -6.17
CA GLY A 37 4.59 -10.16 -7.57
C GLY A 37 3.44 -10.46 -8.53
N ASP A 38 2.25 -10.83 -8.03
CA ASP A 38 1.06 -11.16 -8.83
C ASP A 38 0.55 -9.96 -9.63
N LYS A 39 0.82 -8.75 -9.13
CA LYS A 39 0.58 -7.51 -9.87
C LYS A 39 1.93 -7.00 -10.37
N PRO A 40 2.32 -7.28 -11.63
CA PRO A 40 3.57 -6.79 -12.18
C PRO A 40 3.49 -5.26 -12.25
N SER A 41 4.06 -4.64 -11.23
CA SER A 41 4.18 -3.19 -11.13
C SER A 41 5.66 -2.88 -11.24
N ALA A 42 6.03 -2.18 -12.30
CA ALA A 42 7.39 -1.65 -12.44
C ALA A 42 7.72 -0.61 -11.35
N ILE A 43 6.71 -0.14 -10.62
CA ILE A 43 6.79 0.95 -9.65
C ILE A 43 6.59 0.46 -8.22
N LEU A 44 5.59 -0.40 -7.97
CA LEU A 44 5.29 -0.95 -6.64
C LEU A 44 5.89 -2.35 -6.54
N THR A 45 7.20 -2.41 -6.34
CA THR A 45 7.91 -3.66 -6.00
C THR A 45 7.96 -3.84 -4.48
N GLU A 46 8.25 -5.04 -3.97
CA GLU A 46 8.36 -5.28 -2.53
C GLU A 46 9.29 -4.28 -1.81
N PRO A 47 10.50 -3.95 -2.30
CA PRO A 47 11.36 -2.94 -1.68
C PRO A 47 10.72 -1.54 -1.63
N VAL A 48 9.96 -1.17 -2.65
CA VAL A 48 9.28 0.13 -2.71
C VAL A 48 8.14 0.18 -1.69
N VAL A 49 7.33 -0.88 -1.61
CA VAL A 49 6.25 -0.96 -0.61
C VAL A 49 6.81 -0.96 0.81
N ARG A 50 7.90 -1.68 1.05
CA ARG A 50 8.60 -1.67 2.34
C ARG A 50 9.06 -0.26 2.70
N ARG A 51 9.71 0.45 1.77
CA ARG A 51 10.20 1.81 1.99
C ARG A 51 9.07 2.79 2.30
N ILE A 52 7.96 2.70 1.59
CA ILE A 52 6.77 3.53 1.83
C ILE A 52 6.23 3.28 3.25
N ILE A 53 6.15 2.01 3.68
CA ILE A 53 5.71 1.66 5.04
C ILE A 53 6.70 2.20 6.09
N GLU A 54 8.01 2.04 5.88
CA GLU A 54 9.05 2.55 6.77
C GLU A 54 9.01 4.09 6.88
N GLU A 55 8.84 4.78 5.75
CA GLU A 55 8.69 6.25 5.69
C GLU A 55 7.44 6.72 6.42
N TRP A 56 6.29 6.06 6.20
CA TRP A 56 5.07 6.38 6.92
C TRP A 56 5.16 6.12 8.42
N LEU A 57 5.82 5.03 8.83
CA LEU A 57 6.05 4.72 10.24
C LEU A 57 7.15 5.60 10.86
N GLN A 58 7.78 6.50 10.10
CA GLN A 58 8.94 7.30 10.51
C GLN A 58 10.10 6.43 11.06
N GLN A 59 10.19 5.17 10.63
CA GLN A 59 11.22 4.22 11.05
C GLN A 59 12.46 4.27 10.15
N VAL A 60 12.57 5.29 9.31
CA VAL A 60 13.77 5.54 8.52
C VAL A 60 14.84 6.11 9.44
N THR A 61 15.67 5.25 10.00
CA THR A 61 16.99 5.65 10.47
C THR A 61 17.86 5.97 9.26
N GLU A 62 18.54 7.13 9.30
CA GLU A 62 19.42 7.67 8.25
C GLU A 62 20.39 6.65 7.63
#